data_AF-A0A2G5BKL4-F1
#
_entry.id   AF-A0A2G5BKL4-F1
#
_cell.length_a   1.000
_cell.length_b   1.000
_cell.length_c   1.000
_cell.angle_alpha   90.00
_cell.angle_beta   90.00
_cell.angle_gamma   90.00
#
_symmetry.space_group_name_H-M   'P 1'
#
loop_
_entity.id
_entity.type
_entity.pdbx_description
1 polymer ?
#
loop_
_entity_poly.entity_id
_entity_poly.type
_entity_poly.pdbx_seq_one_letter_code
_entity_poly.pdbx_strand_id
1 'polypeptide(L)'
;MSTLSVAKRMTAILKTMGVDHVFDSAFSRDLTLVESAREFVERFQKSDGQVGSETSLPVLASWCPGWVCYAEKTHAEVLPWMSTTRSPQQAMGVVVKDYLAKKLDTAPDRIYHVAIMMCYDKKLEASRDDFYNDIYKTRDVDCVVTTGEFDRMLTEIQTPLESASEVEELDSLFKADASGESLRSSVGSSAGGGLEFVMSYAARVLFGIEVRPDIIAAVGRGEAQHPLLQVKAVRNQSDHREITLLNPTTQQPALRFATVYGFRHLQNLVRKLKSGRLAYHYVEVAACPSACSNGGGQLQPVDPSPAAKKQWVAETERIYTSSEPTQLPEENLALGELIRDWFGEGGLDSEAARRALHTQFHGVVAKANPLGVSW
;
A
#
# COMPACT_ATOMS: atom_id res chain seq x y z
N MET A 1 21.00 -2.06 12.89
CA MET A 1 21.01 -0.85 12.04
C MET A 1 19.61 -0.24 12.07
N SER A 2 19.49 1.09 12.07
CA SER A 2 18.18 1.74 11.92
C SER A 2 17.68 1.61 10.47
N THR A 3 16.39 1.80 10.23
CA THR A 3 15.80 1.85 8.87
C THR A 3 16.46 2.93 8.02
N LEU A 4 16.77 4.09 8.61
CA LEU A 4 17.50 5.18 7.95
C LEU A 4 18.94 4.79 7.57
N SER A 5 19.67 4.16 8.48
CA SER A 5 21.03 3.65 8.19
C SER A 5 21.02 2.67 7.02
N VAL A 6 20.04 1.75 6.98
CA VAL A 6 19.85 0.81 5.86
C VAL A 6 19.56 1.55 4.55
N ALA A 7 18.67 2.54 4.55
CA ALA A 7 18.31 3.25 3.33
C ALA A 7 19.48 4.07 2.75
N LYS A 8 20.28 4.73 3.60
CA LYS A 8 21.48 5.46 3.15
C LYS A 8 22.53 4.53 2.55
N ARG A 9 22.76 3.36 3.17
CA ARG A 9 23.65 2.32 2.65
C ARG A 9 23.19 1.79 1.30
N MET A 10 21.90 1.48 1.17
CA MET A 10 21.31 1.07 -0.11
C MET A 10 21.51 2.15 -1.17
N THR A 11 21.29 3.42 -0.81
CA THR A 11 21.50 4.55 -1.71
C THR A 11 22.95 4.64 -2.18
N ALA A 12 23.92 4.56 -1.28
CA ALA A 12 25.34 4.60 -1.63
C ALA A 12 25.75 3.49 -2.60
N ILE A 13 25.24 2.27 -2.39
CA ILE A 13 25.50 1.15 -3.29
C ILE A 13 24.88 1.40 -4.67
N LEU A 14 23.59 1.78 -4.72
CA LEU A 14 22.87 2.03 -5.96
C LEU A 14 23.51 3.16 -6.78
N LYS A 15 23.94 4.25 -6.12
CA LYS A 15 24.67 5.36 -6.77
C LYS A 15 26.00 4.89 -7.35
N THR A 16 26.74 4.03 -6.64
CA THR A 16 27.99 3.43 -7.14
C THR A 16 27.75 2.54 -8.37
N MET A 17 26.57 1.91 -8.46
CA MET A 17 26.14 1.13 -9.63
C MET A 17 25.66 1.99 -10.81
N GLY A 18 25.62 3.31 -10.66
CA GLY A 18 25.20 4.24 -11.71
C GLY A 18 23.71 4.55 -11.74
N VAL A 19 22.97 4.31 -10.65
CA VAL A 19 21.57 4.76 -10.54
C VAL A 19 21.52 6.28 -10.39
N ASP A 20 20.77 6.96 -11.26
CA ASP A 20 20.68 8.43 -11.27
C ASP A 20 19.92 8.97 -10.05
N HIS A 21 18.79 8.35 -9.69
CA HIS A 21 17.92 8.78 -8.59
C HIS A 21 17.40 7.62 -7.75
N VAL A 22 17.41 7.77 -6.43
CA VAL A 22 16.94 6.80 -5.43
C VAL A 22 15.90 7.46 -4.53
N PHE A 23 14.66 6.97 -4.58
CA PHE A 23 13.53 7.52 -3.83
C PHE A 23 12.96 6.51 -2.84
N ASP A 24 12.35 6.99 -1.75
CA ASP A 24 11.58 6.15 -0.83
C ASP A 24 10.13 5.99 -1.32
N SER A 25 9.71 4.72 -1.45
CA SER A 25 8.32 4.35 -1.76
C SER A 25 7.31 4.80 -0.71
N ALA A 26 7.72 5.09 0.52
CA ALA A 26 6.85 5.63 1.58
C ALA A 26 6.07 6.87 1.14
N PHE A 27 6.69 7.73 0.33
CA PHE A 27 6.06 8.91 -0.21
C PHE A 27 4.81 8.59 -1.05
N SER A 28 4.95 7.65 -1.99
CA SER A 28 3.82 7.18 -2.81
C SER A 28 2.76 6.46 -2.00
N ARG A 29 3.15 5.82 -0.89
CA ARG A 29 2.20 5.19 0.03
C ARG A 29 1.31 6.24 0.68
N ASP A 30 1.86 7.35 1.18
CA ASP A 30 1.06 8.44 1.74
C ASP A 30 0.04 8.98 0.72
N LEU A 31 0.48 9.21 -0.51
CA LEU A 31 -0.40 9.62 -1.62
C LEU A 31 -1.56 8.64 -1.81
N THR A 32 -1.27 7.34 -1.90
CA THR A 32 -2.32 6.33 -2.09
C THR A 32 -3.20 6.13 -0.85
N LEU A 33 -2.69 6.36 0.36
CA LEU A 33 -3.47 6.28 1.59
C LEU A 33 -4.50 7.42 1.65
N VAL A 34 -4.07 8.64 1.34
CA VAL A 34 -4.96 9.81 1.24
C VAL A 34 -6.02 9.55 0.18
N GLU A 35 -5.64 9.08 -1.01
CA GLU A 35 -6.60 8.80 -2.08
C GLU A 35 -7.54 7.65 -1.73
N SER A 36 -7.05 6.57 -1.11
CA SER A 36 -7.90 5.46 -0.66
C SER A 36 -8.93 5.91 0.39
N ALA A 37 -8.54 6.82 1.28
CA ALA A 37 -9.44 7.38 2.29
C ALA A 37 -10.51 8.28 1.66
N ARG A 38 -10.15 9.07 0.66
CA ARG A 38 -11.07 9.89 -0.13
C ARG A 38 -12.06 9.02 -0.93
N GLU A 39 -11.56 8.00 -1.64
CA GLU A 39 -12.40 7.05 -2.37
C GLU A 39 -13.39 6.34 -1.44
N PHE A 40 -12.95 5.94 -0.23
CA PHE A 40 -13.84 5.33 0.75
C PHE A 40 -14.96 6.29 1.19
N VAL A 41 -14.61 7.54 1.54
CA VAL A 41 -15.58 8.56 1.95
C VAL A 41 -16.61 8.82 0.84
N GLU A 42 -16.15 8.98 -0.40
CA GLU A 42 -17.02 9.21 -1.56
C GLU A 42 -18.00 8.04 -1.75
N ARG A 43 -17.51 6.80 -1.72
CA ARG A 43 -18.35 5.60 -1.85
C ARG A 43 -19.33 5.44 -0.69
N PHE A 44 -18.90 5.75 0.54
CA PHE A 44 -19.76 5.70 1.72
C PHE A 44 -20.91 6.70 1.63
N GLN A 45 -20.64 7.93 1.20
CA GLN A 45 -21.66 8.96 1.00
C GLN A 45 -22.64 8.58 -0.11
N LYS A 46 -22.14 8.05 -1.24
CA LYS A 46 -23.00 7.60 -2.35
C LYS A 46 -23.98 6.50 -1.94
N SER A 47 -23.57 5.60 -1.04
CA SER A 47 -24.43 4.51 -0.56
C SER A 47 -25.25 4.86 0.68
N ASP A 48 -25.18 6.09 1.20
CA ASP A 48 -25.77 6.47 2.49
C ASP A 48 -25.34 5.51 3.64
N GLY A 49 -24.09 5.06 3.59
CA GLY A 49 -23.54 4.07 4.52
C GLY A 49 -24.14 2.65 4.44
N GLN A 50 -25.03 2.37 3.48
CA GLN A 50 -25.67 1.08 3.33
C GLN A 50 -24.78 0.06 2.61
N VAL A 51 -24.54 -1.09 3.26
CA VAL A 51 -23.81 -2.20 2.65
C VAL A 51 -24.76 -3.03 1.78
N GLY A 52 -24.38 -3.27 0.52
CA GLY A 52 -25.08 -4.18 -0.38
C GLY A 52 -26.27 -3.60 -1.16
N SER A 53 -26.58 -2.30 -1.03
CA SER A 53 -27.58 -1.62 -1.87
C SER A 53 -27.06 -1.31 -3.29
N GLU A 54 -25.74 -1.15 -3.45
CA GLU A 54 -25.02 -0.91 -4.71
C GLU A 54 -23.58 -1.48 -4.64
N THR A 55 -22.81 -1.42 -5.74
CA THR A 55 -21.37 -1.79 -5.76
C THR A 55 -20.45 -0.76 -5.07
N SER A 56 -21.02 0.10 -4.23
CA SER A 56 -20.34 1.17 -3.51
C SER A 56 -19.70 0.68 -2.21
N LEU A 57 -20.39 -0.18 -1.44
CA LEU A 57 -19.87 -0.79 -0.20
C LEU A 57 -20.05 -2.32 -0.19
N PRO A 58 -19.09 -3.09 0.37
CA PRO A 58 -17.84 -2.61 0.98
C PRO A 58 -16.82 -2.13 -0.04
N VAL A 59 -15.88 -1.30 0.39
CA VAL A 59 -14.64 -1.03 -0.33
C VAL A 59 -13.60 -2.08 0.06
N LEU A 60 -13.08 -2.82 -0.91
CA LEU A 60 -12.01 -3.80 -0.74
C LEU A 60 -10.69 -3.19 -1.20
N ALA A 61 -9.73 -3.03 -0.30
CA ALA A 61 -8.40 -2.53 -0.66
C ALA A 61 -7.76 -3.37 -1.77
N SER A 62 -7.02 -2.73 -2.68
CA SER A 62 -6.49 -3.35 -3.90
C SER A 62 -4.96 -3.26 -4.03
N TRP A 63 -4.26 -2.75 -3.02
CA TRP A 63 -2.80 -2.57 -3.05
C TRP A 63 -2.00 -3.88 -3.11
N CYS A 64 -2.62 -5.01 -2.76
CA CYS A 64 -2.02 -6.35 -2.75
C CYS A 64 -2.25 -7.08 -4.09
N PRO A 65 -1.22 -7.28 -4.93
CA PRO A 65 -1.40 -7.88 -6.24
C PRO A 65 -1.83 -9.36 -6.18
N GLY A 66 -1.41 -10.11 -5.17
CA GLY A 66 -1.87 -11.49 -4.97
C GLY A 66 -3.38 -11.58 -4.73
N TRP A 67 -3.97 -10.60 -4.04
CA TRP A 67 -5.43 -10.48 -3.89
C TRP A 67 -6.09 -10.10 -5.22
N VAL A 68 -5.56 -9.10 -5.92
CA VAL A 68 -6.07 -8.67 -7.23
C VAL A 68 -6.08 -9.83 -8.22
N CYS A 69 -4.95 -10.53 -8.38
CA CYS A 69 -4.83 -11.68 -9.26
C CYS A 69 -5.80 -12.80 -8.90
N TYR A 70 -6.03 -13.05 -7.61
CA TYR A 70 -7.02 -14.02 -7.16
C TYR A 70 -8.44 -13.61 -7.56
N ALA A 71 -8.81 -12.35 -7.31
CA ALA A 71 -10.12 -11.81 -7.68
C ALA A 71 -10.35 -11.87 -9.19
N GLU A 72 -9.43 -11.35 -10.00
CA GLU A 72 -9.55 -11.32 -11.46
C GLU A 72 -9.64 -12.70 -12.10
N LYS A 73 -8.89 -13.69 -11.60
CA LYS A 73 -8.85 -15.04 -12.17
C LYS A 73 -9.99 -15.94 -11.70
N THR A 74 -10.50 -15.73 -10.49
CA THR A 74 -11.40 -16.73 -9.85
C THR A 74 -12.75 -16.19 -9.41
N HIS A 75 -12.87 -14.88 -9.16
CA HIS A 75 -14.09 -14.25 -8.67
C HIS A 75 -14.28 -12.87 -9.31
N ALA A 76 -14.33 -12.80 -10.64
CA ALA A 76 -14.47 -11.53 -11.36
C ALA A 76 -15.70 -10.70 -10.93
N GLU A 77 -16.72 -11.35 -10.35
CA GLU A 77 -17.87 -10.70 -9.76
C GLU A 77 -17.55 -9.80 -8.57
N VAL A 78 -16.40 -9.97 -7.89
CA VAL A 78 -16.03 -9.14 -6.72
C VAL A 78 -15.35 -7.82 -7.10
N LEU A 79 -14.89 -7.70 -8.35
CA LEU A 79 -14.13 -6.55 -8.84
C LEU A 79 -14.84 -5.18 -8.66
N PRO A 80 -16.18 -5.06 -8.79
CA PRO A 80 -16.86 -3.78 -8.57
C PRO A 80 -16.65 -3.18 -7.16
N TRP A 81 -16.45 -4.03 -6.15
CA TRP A 81 -16.19 -3.59 -4.78
C TRP A 81 -14.72 -3.25 -4.51
N MET A 82 -13.81 -3.50 -5.45
CA MET A 82 -12.41 -3.17 -5.26
C MET A 82 -12.16 -1.66 -5.36
N SER A 83 -11.31 -1.16 -4.47
CA SER A 83 -10.77 0.18 -4.53
C SER A 83 -10.01 0.36 -5.85
N THR A 84 -10.38 1.40 -6.58
CA THR A 84 -9.75 1.74 -7.87
C THR A 84 -8.44 2.49 -7.67
N THR A 85 -8.15 2.97 -6.45
CA THR A 85 -6.86 3.58 -6.10
C THR A 85 -5.71 2.62 -6.44
N ARG A 86 -4.71 3.12 -7.16
CA ARG A 86 -3.50 2.37 -7.52
C ARG A 86 -2.72 1.99 -6.28
N SER A 87 -1.95 0.90 -6.35
CA SER A 87 -1.02 0.56 -5.27
C SER A 87 0.11 1.59 -5.17
N PRO A 88 0.81 1.68 -4.02
CA PRO A 88 1.95 2.58 -3.86
C PRO A 88 3.01 2.43 -4.97
N GLN A 89 3.33 1.19 -5.37
CA GLN A 89 4.27 0.94 -6.46
C GLN A 89 3.82 1.63 -7.77
N GLN A 90 2.56 1.47 -8.13
CA GLN A 90 2.04 2.00 -9.40
C GLN A 90 1.83 3.51 -9.33
N ALA A 91 1.40 4.03 -8.18
CA ALA A 91 1.35 5.47 -7.96
C ALA A 91 2.76 6.10 -8.07
N MET A 92 3.80 5.47 -7.49
CA MET A 92 5.18 5.91 -7.67
C MET A 92 5.61 5.86 -9.13
N GLY A 93 5.23 4.81 -9.86
CA GLY A 93 5.48 4.71 -11.29
C GLY A 93 4.98 5.92 -12.07
N VAL A 94 3.75 6.35 -11.82
CA VAL A 94 3.19 7.56 -12.47
C VAL A 94 3.87 8.83 -11.97
N VAL A 95 4.18 8.94 -10.67
CA VAL A 95 4.95 10.09 -10.14
C VAL A 95 6.29 10.22 -10.86
N VAL A 96 7.00 9.12 -11.07
CA VAL A 96 8.30 9.11 -11.75
C VAL A 96 8.15 9.39 -13.26
N LYS A 97 7.23 8.69 -13.91
CA LYS A 97 7.11 8.70 -15.38
C LYS A 97 6.30 9.87 -15.93
N ASP A 98 5.46 10.51 -15.12
CA ASP A 98 4.71 11.71 -15.54
C ASP A 98 5.25 12.97 -14.86
N TYR A 99 5.20 13.04 -13.53
CA TYR A 99 5.59 14.26 -12.80
C TYR A 99 7.10 14.54 -12.88
N LEU A 100 7.94 13.58 -12.49
CA LEU A 100 9.39 13.76 -12.50
C LEU A 100 9.92 13.90 -13.93
N ALA A 101 9.40 13.13 -14.89
CA ALA A 101 9.75 13.26 -16.30
C ALA A 101 9.57 14.70 -16.82
N LYS A 102 8.42 15.33 -16.51
CA LYS A 102 8.17 16.75 -16.84
C LYS A 102 9.15 17.69 -16.14
N LYS A 103 9.49 17.42 -14.87
CA LYS A 103 10.44 18.24 -14.11
C LYS A 103 11.87 18.16 -14.64
N LEU A 104 12.26 17.00 -15.17
CA LEU A 104 13.57 16.76 -15.78
C LEU A 104 13.63 17.14 -17.26
N ASP A 105 12.52 17.66 -17.83
CA ASP A 105 12.38 17.93 -19.28
C ASP A 105 12.78 16.72 -20.14
N THR A 106 12.33 15.54 -19.73
CA THR A 106 12.63 14.26 -20.40
C THR A 106 11.35 13.49 -20.71
N ALA A 107 11.43 12.62 -21.71
CA ALA A 107 10.32 11.76 -22.08
C ALA A 107 10.21 10.54 -21.15
N PRO A 108 9.00 10.02 -20.86
CA PRO A 108 8.82 8.89 -19.94
C PRO A 108 9.61 7.62 -20.33
N ASP A 109 9.81 7.38 -21.62
CA ASP A 109 10.58 6.24 -22.17
C ASP A 109 12.10 6.37 -21.96
N ARG A 110 12.57 7.56 -21.55
CA ARG A 110 13.98 7.83 -21.23
C ARG A 110 14.32 7.59 -19.78
N ILE A 111 13.32 7.38 -18.93
CA ILE A 111 13.50 6.97 -17.54
C ILE A 111 13.35 5.46 -17.48
N TYR A 112 14.25 4.75 -16.78
CA TYR A 112 14.07 3.33 -16.48
C TYR A 112 13.80 3.18 -14.98
N HIS A 113 12.56 2.87 -14.63
CA HIS A 113 12.10 2.85 -13.24
C HIS A 113 12.16 1.44 -12.64
N VAL A 114 13.02 1.27 -11.65
CA VAL A 114 13.20 0.02 -10.89
C VAL A 114 12.61 0.15 -9.49
N ALA A 115 11.76 -0.80 -9.10
CA ALA A 115 11.19 -0.87 -7.77
C ALA A 115 11.77 -2.06 -6.97
N ILE A 116 12.27 -1.79 -5.76
CA ILE A 116 12.69 -2.84 -4.82
C ILE A 116 11.52 -3.17 -3.90
N MET A 117 11.04 -4.42 -3.91
CA MET A 117 9.78 -4.81 -3.26
C MET A 117 9.89 -6.10 -2.44
N MET A 118 9.09 -6.20 -1.39
CA MET A 118 8.99 -7.39 -0.52
C MET A 118 8.13 -8.54 -1.10
N CYS A 119 7.78 -8.51 -2.38
CA CYS A 119 6.78 -9.42 -2.96
C CYS A 119 7.05 -9.76 -4.43
N TYR A 120 6.93 -11.03 -4.82
CA TYR A 120 7.03 -11.45 -6.22
C TYR A 120 5.83 -10.99 -7.06
N ASP A 121 4.61 -10.96 -6.50
CA ASP A 121 3.41 -10.56 -7.25
C ASP A 121 3.45 -9.09 -7.70
N LYS A 122 4.34 -8.27 -7.10
CA LYS A 122 4.62 -6.91 -7.57
C LYS A 122 5.22 -6.87 -8.99
N LYS A 123 5.94 -7.92 -9.40
CA LYS A 123 6.36 -8.12 -10.81
C LYS A 123 5.16 -8.32 -11.72
N LEU A 124 4.18 -9.13 -11.29
CA LEU A 124 2.94 -9.36 -12.04
C LEU A 124 2.12 -8.07 -12.16
N GLU A 125 2.08 -7.27 -11.10
CA GLU A 125 1.44 -5.95 -11.13
C GLU A 125 2.12 -5.04 -12.15
N ALA A 126 3.45 -4.91 -12.12
CA ALA A 126 4.21 -4.10 -13.08
C ALA A 126 4.01 -4.55 -14.54
N SER A 127 3.80 -5.85 -14.78
CA SER A 127 3.58 -6.39 -16.13
C SER A 127 2.17 -6.19 -16.69
N ARG A 128 1.21 -5.66 -15.92
CA ARG A 128 -0.17 -5.46 -16.40
C ARG A 128 -0.21 -4.50 -17.59
N ASP A 129 -1.09 -4.78 -18.54
CA ASP A 129 -1.29 -3.91 -19.70
C ASP A 129 -1.94 -2.58 -19.31
N ASP A 130 -2.72 -2.54 -18.22
CA ASP A 130 -3.30 -1.30 -17.65
C ASP A 130 -2.24 -0.25 -17.26
N PHE A 131 -0.98 -0.66 -17.08
CA PHE A 131 0.14 0.21 -16.70
C PHE A 131 1.19 0.34 -17.83
N TYR A 132 0.81 0.00 -19.06
CA TYR A 132 1.61 0.24 -20.25
C TYR A 132 1.14 1.52 -20.94
N ASN A 133 2.07 2.42 -21.23
CA ASN A 133 1.79 3.63 -21.99
C ASN A 133 2.05 3.39 -23.48
N ASP A 134 0.99 3.33 -24.28
CA ASP A 134 1.10 3.08 -25.71
C ASP A 134 1.75 4.19 -26.53
N ILE A 135 1.72 5.44 -26.04
CA ILE A 135 2.29 6.60 -26.73
C ILE A 135 3.81 6.57 -26.60
N TYR A 136 4.31 6.38 -25.38
CA TYR A 136 5.73 6.36 -25.09
C TYR A 136 6.36 4.96 -25.16
N LYS A 137 5.54 3.91 -25.31
CA LYS A 137 5.98 2.51 -25.37
C LYS A 137 6.78 2.06 -24.14
N THR A 138 6.40 2.56 -22.95
CA THR A 138 7.05 2.27 -21.66
C THR A 138 6.02 1.88 -20.60
N ARG A 139 6.48 1.31 -19.48
CA ARG A 139 5.65 0.97 -18.32
C ARG A 139 5.80 2.01 -17.23
N ASP A 140 4.80 2.10 -16.36
CA ASP A 140 4.90 2.91 -15.13
C ASP A 140 6.05 2.40 -14.24
N VAL A 141 6.26 1.08 -14.19
CA VAL A 141 7.38 0.41 -13.51
C VAL A 141 8.01 -0.59 -14.49
N ASP A 142 9.27 -0.38 -14.85
CA ASP A 142 9.96 -1.20 -15.87
C ASP A 142 10.50 -2.50 -15.29
N CYS A 143 10.97 -2.48 -14.03
CA CYS A 143 11.52 -3.65 -13.37
C CYS A 143 11.16 -3.68 -11.89
N VAL A 144 10.86 -4.87 -11.38
CA VAL A 144 10.69 -5.11 -9.94
C VAL A 144 11.73 -6.13 -9.50
N VAL A 145 12.53 -5.75 -8.50
CA VAL A 145 13.53 -6.59 -7.85
C VAL A 145 13.04 -6.87 -6.43
N THR A 146 13.06 -8.13 -5.99
CA THR A 146 12.64 -8.45 -4.63
C THR A 146 13.73 -8.17 -3.60
N THR A 147 13.38 -8.04 -2.32
CA THR A 147 14.37 -7.93 -1.22
C THR A 147 15.42 -9.05 -1.30
N GLY A 148 15.00 -10.30 -1.52
CA GLY A 148 15.92 -11.43 -1.66
C GLY A 148 16.74 -11.42 -2.95
N GLU A 149 16.19 -10.91 -4.07
CA GLU A 149 16.97 -10.74 -5.30
C GLU A 149 18.02 -9.63 -5.17
N PHE A 150 17.67 -8.54 -4.48
CA PHE A 150 18.60 -7.44 -4.19
C PHE A 150 19.73 -7.91 -3.27
N ASP A 151 19.43 -8.65 -2.20
CA ASP A 151 20.44 -9.24 -1.31
C ASP A 151 21.40 -10.19 -2.04
N ARG A 152 20.87 -11.04 -2.94
CA ARG A 152 21.69 -11.89 -3.81
C ARG A 152 22.59 -11.06 -4.73
N MET A 153 22.06 -9.98 -5.32
CA MET A 153 22.83 -9.08 -6.16
C MET A 153 24.00 -8.45 -5.38
N LEU A 154 23.77 -7.99 -4.14
CA LEU A 154 24.82 -7.46 -3.26
C LEU A 154 25.94 -8.48 -3.00
N THR A 155 25.56 -9.75 -2.80
CA THR A 155 26.51 -10.85 -2.62
C THR A 155 27.36 -11.08 -3.88
N GLU A 156 26.73 -11.07 -5.06
CA GLU A 156 27.41 -11.26 -6.35
C GLU A 156 28.40 -10.14 -6.68
N ILE A 157 28.07 -8.89 -6.36
CA ILE A 157 28.97 -7.74 -6.53
C ILE A 157 29.94 -7.55 -5.34
N GLN A 158 29.98 -8.50 -4.40
CA GLN A 158 30.84 -8.48 -3.21
C GLN A 158 30.76 -7.18 -2.39
N THR A 159 29.58 -6.57 -2.35
CA THR A 159 29.31 -5.32 -1.64
C THR A 159 28.25 -5.55 -0.58
N PRO A 160 28.60 -6.14 0.58
CA PRO A 160 27.65 -6.34 1.67
C PRO A 160 27.13 -4.98 2.17
N LEU A 161 25.88 -4.92 2.60
CA LEU A 161 25.24 -3.66 3.01
C LEU A 161 26.02 -2.96 4.15
N GLU A 162 26.61 -3.75 5.05
CA GLU A 162 27.39 -3.29 6.19
C GLU A 162 28.70 -2.59 5.80
N SER A 163 29.21 -2.80 4.59
CA SER A 163 30.44 -2.12 4.13
C SER A 163 30.17 -0.76 3.49
N ALA A 164 28.92 -0.46 3.13
CA ALA A 164 28.56 0.78 2.44
C ALA A 164 28.61 2.02 3.36
N SER A 165 28.81 3.18 2.74
CA SER A 165 28.75 4.49 3.42
C SER A 165 27.32 4.83 3.84
N GLU A 166 27.17 5.60 4.92
CA GLU A 166 25.90 6.20 5.36
C GLU A 166 25.82 7.70 5.05
N VAL A 167 26.73 8.21 4.20
CA VAL A 167 26.80 9.65 3.86
C VAL A 167 25.80 10.03 2.77
N GLU A 168 25.45 9.09 1.89
CA GLU A 168 24.54 9.35 0.77
C GLU A 168 23.09 9.43 1.27
N GLU A 169 22.45 10.57 1.00
CA GLU A 169 21.03 10.77 1.24
C GLU A 169 20.21 10.30 0.03
N LEU A 170 18.96 9.88 0.30
CA LEU A 170 18.02 9.61 -0.78
C LEU A 170 17.76 10.89 -1.57
N ASP A 171 17.52 10.74 -2.87
CA ASP A 171 17.05 11.84 -3.68
C ASP A 171 15.66 12.27 -3.21
N SER A 172 15.40 13.57 -3.27
CA SER A 172 14.09 14.13 -2.95
C SER A 172 13.46 14.69 -4.21
N LEU A 173 12.18 14.36 -4.43
CA LEU A 173 11.36 14.97 -5.48
C LEU A 173 11.04 16.45 -5.20
N PHE A 174 11.27 16.90 -3.95
CA PHE A 174 10.99 18.24 -3.46
C PHE A 174 12.22 18.83 -2.79
N LYS A 175 12.26 20.16 -2.62
CA LYS A 175 13.27 20.75 -1.74
C LYS A 175 13.01 20.18 -0.34
N ALA A 176 14.05 19.57 0.27
CA ALA A 176 13.96 19.09 1.63
C ALA A 176 13.35 20.20 2.50
N ASP A 177 12.36 19.85 3.30
CA ASP A 177 11.85 20.76 4.32
C ASP A 177 12.98 21.11 5.29
N ALA A 178 12.75 22.12 6.13
CA ALA A 178 13.75 22.60 7.09
C ALA A 178 14.29 21.52 8.06
N SER A 179 13.66 20.34 8.13
CA SER A 179 14.11 19.19 8.92
C SER A 179 15.23 18.37 8.28
N GLY A 180 15.39 18.43 6.94
CA GLY A 180 16.42 17.69 6.22
C GLY A 180 16.26 16.16 6.25
N GLU A 181 15.13 15.62 6.73
CA GLU A 181 14.94 14.17 6.85
C GLU A 181 14.39 13.54 5.56
N SER A 182 15.18 12.63 4.98
CA SER A 182 14.92 11.94 3.71
C SER A 182 13.94 10.76 3.83
N LEU A 183 13.77 10.19 5.02
CA LEU A 183 12.79 9.12 5.29
C LEU A 183 11.68 9.62 6.19
N ARG A 184 10.43 9.36 5.77
CA ARG A 184 9.24 9.70 6.55
C ARG A 184 8.44 8.44 6.82
N SER A 185 8.19 8.17 8.09
CA SER A 185 7.15 7.22 8.50
C SER A 185 5.89 7.98 8.89
N SER A 186 4.83 7.79 8.11
CA SER A 186 3.50 8.31 8.41
C SER A 186 2.64 7.26 9.10
N VAL A 187 1.66 7.65 9.91
CA VAL A 187 0.78 6.66 10.56
C VAL A 187 0.07 5.83 9.49
N GLY A 188 0.06 4.49 9.66
CA GLY A 188 -0.48 3.55 8.68
C GLY A 188 0.51 3.08 7.62
N SER A 189 1.77 3.51 7.75
CA SER A 189 2.87 3.12 6.87
C SER A 189 3.39 1.70 7.06
N SER A 190 3.10 1.06 8.19
CA SER A 190 3.52 -0.33 8.42
C SER A 190 2.87 -1.28 7.41
N ALA A 191 3.46 -2.46 7.20
CA ALA A 191 2.85 -3.51 6.41
C ALA A 191 1.49 -3.92 7.02
N GLY A 192 0.41 -3.38 6.47
CA GLY A 192 -0.95 -3.63 6.95
C GLY A 192 -1.55 -2.57 7.89
N GLY A 193 -1.19 -1.29 7.73
CA GLY A 193 -1.66 -0.15 8.55
C GLY A 193 -2.61 0.84 7.84
N GLY A 194 -3.05 0.56 6.62
CA GLY A 194 -3.89 1.49 5.87
C GLY A 194 -5.29 1.63 6.47
N LEU A 195 -5.80 0.55 7.08
CA LEU A 195 -7.11 0.49 7.73
C LEU A 195 -7.26 1.59 8.76
N GLU A 196 -6.28 1.72 9.66
CA GLU A 196 -6.32 2.69 10.76
C GLU A 196 -6.44 4.10 10.21
N PHE A 197 -5.63 4.42 9.20
CA PHE A 197 -5.63 5.73 8.57
C PHE A 197 -6.97 6.04 7.90
N VAL A 198 -7.47 5.13 7.05
CA VAL A 198 -8.75 5.29 6.34
C VAL A 198 -9.90 5.44 7.34
N MET A 199 -9.89 4.68 8.44
CA MET A 199 -10.92 4.77 9.47
C MET A 199 -10.87 6.12 10.20
N SER A 200 -9.68 6.57 10.59
CA SER A 200 -9.47 7.87 11.25
C SER A 200 -9.94 9.02 10.36
N TYR A 201 -9.50 9.03 9.11
CA TYR A 201 -9.89 10.04 8.12
C TYR A 201 -11.41 10.06 7.91
N ALA A 202 -12.02 8.90 7.71
CA ALA A 202 -13.46 8.79 7.49
C ALA A 202 -14.28 9.18 8.73
N ALA A 203 -13.82 8.82 9.93
CA ALA A 203 -14.46 9.22 11.18
C ALA A 203 -14.56 10.74 11.31
N ARG A 204 -13.46 11.43 10.99
CA ARG A 204 -13.39 12.89 10.99
C ARG A 204 -14.28 13.50 9.91
N VAL A 205 -14.15 13.07 8.66
CA VAL A 205 -14.83 13.70 7.52
C VAL A 205 -16.35 13.42 7.50
N LEU A 206 -16.76 12.19 7.83
CA LEU A 206 -18.18 11.80 7.76
C LEU A 206 -18.96 12.15 9.02
N PHE A 207 -18.31 12.10 10.19
CA PHE A 207 -19.01 12.17 11.48
C PHE A 207 -18.45 13.23 12.44
N GLY A 208 -17.38 13.94 12.08
CA GLY A 208 -16.71 14.89 12.98
C GLY A 208 -16.08 14.21 14.21
N ILE A 209 -15.77 12.92 14.12
CA ILE A 209 -15.20 12.13 15.22
C ILE A 209 -13.68 12.08 15.06
N GLU A 210 -12.97 12.72 15.99
CA GLU A 210 -11.50 12.71 16.04
C GLU A 210 -10.99 11.49 16.82
N VAL A 211 -10.41 10.53 16.12
CA VAL A 211 -9.69 9.39 16.72
C VAL A 211 -8.43 9.16 15.90
N ARG A 212 -7.25 9.31 16.53
CA ARG A 212 -5.98 9.15 15.82
C ARG A 212 -5.75 7.70 15.36
N PRO A 213 -5.10 7.49 14.22
CA PRO A 213 -4.92 6.13 13.70
C PRO A 213 -4.02 5.24 14.58
N ASP A 214 -3.07 5.80 15.32
CA ASP A 214 -2.25 5.03 16.28
C ASP A 214 -3.08 4.49 17.47
N ILE A 215 -4.11 5.24 17.90
CA ILE A 215 -5.08 4.78 18.90
C ILE A 215 -5.94 3.65 18.34
N ILE A 216 -6.39 3.77 17.08
CA ILE A 216 -7.12 2.69 16.39
C ILE A 216 -6.25 1.44 16.31
N ALA A 217 -4.95 1.60 16.01
CA ALA A 217 -3.99 0.52 15.93
C ALA A 217 -3.81 -0.18 17.30
N ALA A 218 -3.56 0.59 18.36
CA ALA A 218 -3.35 0.07 19.71
C ALA A 218 -4.59 -0.64 20.25
N VAL A 219 -5.78 -0.07 20.04
CA VAL A 219 -7.05 -0.71 20.40
C VAL A 219 -7.25 -1.99 19.58
N GLY A 220 -6.99 -1.93 18.27
CA GLY A 220 -7.07 -3.07 17.37
C GLY A 220 -6.17 -4.24 17.79
N ARG A 221 -4.98 -3.96 18.31
CA ARG A 221 -4.05 -4.97 18.85
C ARG A 221 -4.40 -5.43 20.28
N GLY A 222 -5.38 -4.81 20.92
CA GLY A 222 -5.75 -5.08 22.31
C GLY A 222 -4.76 -4.51 23.33
N GLU A 223 -3.92 -3.56 22.92
CA GLU A 223 -2.93 -2.86 23.76
C GLU A 223 -3.56 -1.68 24.50
N ALA A 224 -4.71 -1.19 24.02
CA ALA A 224 -5.44 -0.07 24.60
C ALA A 224 -6.96 -0.32 24.55
N GLN A 225 -7.72 0.51 25.28
CA GLN A 225 -9.17 0.58 25.22
C GLN A 225 -9.59 2.01 24.84
N HIS A 226 -10.67 2.14 24.08
CA HIS A 226 -11.22 3.44 23.70
C HIS A 226 -12.76 3.37 23.67
N PRO A 227 -13.47 4.37 24.24
CA PRO A 227 -14.93 4.30 24.42
C PRO A 227 -15.72 4.21 23.10
N LEU A 228 -15.15 4.73 22.01
CA LEU A 228 -15.80 4.71 20.69
C LEU A 228 -15.35 3.54 19.79
N LEU A 229 -14.39 2.71 20.22
CA LEU A 229 -13.86 1.63 19.39
C LEU A 229 -14.19 0.28 20.02
N GLN A 230 -14.91 -0.56 19.29
CA GLN A 230 -15.16 -1.94 19.65
C GLN A 230 -14.35 -2.87 18.75
N VAL A 231 -13.59 -3.77 19.37
CA VAL A 231 -12.80 -4.78 18.65
C VAL A 231 -13.40 -6.13 18.93
N LYS A 232 -13.73 -6.86 17.86
CA LYS A 232 -14.13 -8.25 17.98
C LYS A 232 -12.88 -9.10 17.77
N ALA A 233 -12.27 -9.49 18.89
CA ALA A 233 -11.12 -10.38 18.88
C ALA A 233 -11.54 -11.74 18.31
N VAL A 234 -11.00 -12.11 17.15
CA VAL A 234 -11.08 -13.48 16.66
C VAL A 234 -9.89 -14.23 17.28
N ARG A 235 -10.17 -15.11 18.26
CA ARG A 235 -9.13 -15.84 19.02
C ARG A 235 -8.07 -16.44 18.09
N ASN A 236 -6.80 -16.17 18.36
CA ASN A 236 -5.64 -16.69 17.62
C ASN A 236 -5.60 -16.32 16.11
N GLN A 237 -6.22 -15.21 15.69
CA GLN A 237 -6.23 -14.77 14.29
C GLN A 237 -5.86 -13.28 14.17
N SER A 238 -4.57 -12.96 14.37
CA SER A 238 -4.04 -11.59 14.13
C SER A 238 -4.29 -11.12 12.69
N ASP A 239 -4.38 -12.06 11.76
CA ASP A 239 -4.63 -11.84 10.33
C ASP A 239 -6.09 -11.52 9.99
N HIS A 240 -7.02 -11.55 10.96
CA HIS A 240 -8.39 -11.11 10.76
C HIS A 240 -8.91 -10.35 11.99
N ARG A 241 -8.92 -9.03 11.87
CA ARG A 241 -9.37 -8.12 12.91
C ARG A 241 -10.61 -7.35 12.44
N GLU A 242 -11.63 -7.26 13.28
CA GLU A 242 -12.82 -6.43 13.04
C GLU A 242 -12.79 -5.25 14.04
N ILE A 243 -12.86 -4.02 13.53
CA ILE A 243 -12.94 -2.79 14.33
C ILE A 243 -14.24 -2.06 13.98
N THR A 244 -15.02 -1.73 14.99
CA THR A 244 -16.24 -0.93 14.86
C THR A 244 -16.06 0.40 15.59
N LEU A 245 -16.25 1.50 14.87
CA LEU A 245 -16.39 2.84 15.45
C LEU A 245 -17.85 3.09 15.80
N LEU A 246 -18.11 3.55 17.01
CA LEU A 246 -19.43 3.94 17.49
C LEU A 246 -19.65 5.44 17.30
N ASN A 247 -20.87 5.82 16.95
CA ASN A 247 -21.30 7.21 17.03
C ASN A 247 -21.40 7.64 18.51
N PRO A 248 -20.76 8.75 18.93
CA PRO A 248 -20.73 9.17 20.33
C PRO A 248 -22.12 9.48 20.90
N THR A 249 -23.05 9.95 20.05
CA THR A 249 -24.41 10.33 20.45
C THR A 249 -25.36 9.15 20.48
N THR A 250 -25.40 8.33 19.42
CA THR A 250 -26.38 7.23 19.29
C THR A 250 -25.89 5.92 19.86
N GLN A 251 -24.57 5.79 20.09
CA GLN A 251 -23.89 4.54 20.47
C GLN A 251 -24.12 3.39 19.47
N GLN A 252 -24.60 3.70 18.27
CA GLN A 252 -24.75 2.73 17.17
C GLN A 252 -23.47 2.67 16.33
N PRO A 253 -23.21 1.54 15.64
CA PRO A 253 -22.08 1.41 14.72
C PRO A 253 -22.12 2.47 13.61
N ALA A 254 -21.12 3.36 13.58
CA ALA A 254 -20.92 4.35 12.52
C ALA A 254 -20.05 3.79 11.39
N LEU A 255 -18.93 3.15 11.73
CA LEU A 255 -18.03 2.52 10.77
C LEU A 255 -17.68 1.09 11.19
N ARG A 256 -17.64 0.16 10.23
CA ARG A 256 -17.22 -1.23 10.45
C ARG A 256 -16.12 -1.61 9.47
N PHE A 257 -14.93 -1.81 9.99
CA PHE A 257 -13.71 -2.04 9.22
C PHE A 257 -13.14 -3.41 9.58
N ALA A 258 -12.45 -4.04 8.63
CA ALA A 258 -11.75 -5.29 8.91
C ALA A 258 -10.42 -5.41 8.17
N THR A 259 -9.41 -6.01 8.81
CA THR A 259 -8.25 -6.56 8.09
C THR A 259 -8.53 -8.02 7.75
N VAL A 260 -8.14 -8.46 6.55
CA VAL A 260 -8.29 -9.84 6.10
C VAL A 260 -7.02 -10.25 5.36
N TYR A 261 -6.10 -10.87 6.09
CA TYR A 261 -4.80 -11.31 5.59
C TYR A 261 -4.75 -12.83 5.47
N GLY A 262 -4.05 -13.32 4.45
CA GLY A 262 -3.90 -14.76 4.21
C GLY A 262 -5.06 -15.37 3.43
N PHE A 263 -4.72 -16.23 2.46
CA PHE A 263 -5.69 -16.89 1.57
C PHE A 263 -6.87 -17.59 2.26
N ARG A 264 -6.65 -18.19 3.43
CA ARG A 264 -7.73 -18.82 4.21
C ARG A 264 -8.83 -17.80 4.57
N HIS A 265 -8.43 -16.60 4.97
CA HIS A 265 -9.37 -15.55 5.35
C HIS A 265 -10.00 -14.91 4.11
N LEU A 266 -9.24 -14.76 3.01
CA LEU A 266 -9.75 -14.27 1.72
C LEU A 266 -10.91 -15.13 1.18
N GLN A 267 -10.77 -16.46 1.21
CA GLN A 267 -11.84 -17.36 0.75
C GLN A 267 -13.14 -17.17 1.55
N ASN A 268 -13.02 -16.92 2.86
CA ASN A 268 -14.18 -16.65 3.71
C ASN A 268 -14.78 -15.26 3.44
N LEU A 269 -13.94 -14.25 3.22
CA LEU A 269 -14.36 -12.91 2.82
C LEU A 269 -15.20 -12.95 1.54
N VAL A 270 -14.68 -13.57 0.48
CA VAL A 270 -15.37 -13.70 -0.81
C VAL A 270 -16.70 -14.44 -0.65
N ARG A 271 -16.74 -15.55 0.11
CA ARG A 271 -17.98 -16.28 0.37
C ARG A 271 -19.03 -15.43 1.09
N LYS A 272 -18.62 -14.62 2.08
CA LYS A 272 -19.52 -13.73 2.81
C LYS A 272 -20.02 -12.57 1.94
N LEU A 273 -19.14 -12.00 1.12
CA LEU A 273 -19.49 -10.97 0.15
C LEU A 273 -20.56 -11.48 -0.83
N LYS A 274 -20.32 -12.63 -1.47
CA LYS A 274 -21.24 -13.25 -2.45
C LYS A 274 -22.60 -13.63 -1.86
N SER A 275 -22.66 -13.90 -0.55
CA SER A 275 -23.92 -14.23 0.14
C SER A 275 -24.64 -13.01 0.72
N GLY A 276 -24.12 -11.79 0.51
CA GLY A 276 -24.70 -10.57 1.09
C GLY A 276 -24.61 -10.50 2.61
N ARG A 277 -23.73 -11.31 3.23
CA ARG A 277 -23.58 -11.41 4.70
C ARG A 277 -22.41 -10.59 5.23
N LEU A 278 -21.72 -9.85 4.36
CA LEU A 278 -20.62 -9.00 4.75
C LEU A 278 -21.20 -7.68 5.27
N ALA A 279 -20.85 -7.31 6.51
CA ALA A 279 -21.37 -6.13 7.19
C ALA A 279 -20.28 -5.08 7.43
N TYR A 280 -19.22 -5.08 6.61
CA TYR A 280 -18.13 -4.12 6.69
C TYR A 280 -18.35 -3.02 5.66
N HIS A 281 -17.92 -1.80 5.98
CA HIS A 281 -17.85 -0.69 5.04
C HIS A 281 -16.50 -0.73 4.29
N TYR A 282 -15.42 -1.05 4.99
CA TYR A 282 -14.07 -1.13 4.41
C TYR A 282 -13.38 -2.42 4.83
N VAL A 283 -12.62 -3.02 3.92
CA VAL A 283 -11.80 -4.19 4.20
C VAL A 283 -10.40 -3.97 3.64
N GLU A 284 -9.39 -4.03 4.52
CA GLU A 284 -8.00 -4.13 4.10
C GLU A 284 -7.65 -5.58 3.79
N VAL A 285 -7.10 -5.84 2.61
CA VAL A 285 -7.00 -7.20 2.06
C VAL A 285 -5.56 -7.50 1.64
N ALA A 286 -5.03 -8.63 2.11
CA ALA A 286 -3.70 -9.10 1.72
C ALA A 286 -3.67 -10.62 1.52
N ALA A 287 -2.94 -11.08 0.51
CA ALA A 287 -2.79 -12.50 0.19
C ALA A 287 -1.93 -13.27 1.20
N CYS A 288 -0.89 -12.62 1.72
CA CYS A 288 0.02 -13.19 2.71
C CYS A 288 -0.50 -12.96 4.13
N PRO A 289 -0.38 -13.94 5.05
CA PRO A 289 -0.46 -13.69 6.50
C PRO A 289 0.56 -12.60 6.89
N SER A 290 0.28 -11.74 7.87
CA SER A 290 1.13 -10.59 8.22
C SER A 290 1.39 -9.62 7.05
N ALA A 291 0.48 -9.58 6.08
CA ALA A 291 0.54 -8.67 4.93
C ALA A 291 1.94 -8.70 4.24
N CYS A 292 2.51 -7.52 3.99
CA CYS A 292 3.78 -7.38 3.26
C CYS A 292 5.03 -7.77 4.07
N SER A 293 4.96 -7.80 5.41
CA SER A 293 6.10 -8.19 6.27
C SER A 293 6.53 -9.62 6.01
N ASN A 294 5.59 -10.47 5.60
CA ASN A 294 5.80 -11.87 5.26
C ASN A 294 5.55 -12.12 3.76
N GLY A 295 5.81 -11.09 2.93
CA GLY A 295 5.72 -11.22 1.48
C GLY A 295 6.76 -12.22 0.95
N GLY A 296 6.40 -12.94 -0.12
CA GLY A 296 7.25 -14.01 -0.64
C GLY A 296 8.64 -13.58 -1.11
N GLY A 297 8.85 -12.28 -1.38
CA GLY A 297 10.14 -11.72 -1.80
C GLY A 297 11.07 -11.34 -0.65
N GLN A 298 10.63 -11.50 0.61
CA GLN A 298 11.42 -11.18 1.80
C GLN A 298 12.53 -12.20 2.07
N LEU A 299 13.58 -11.73 2.73
CA LEU A 299 14.59 -12.60 3.33
C LEU A 299 13.94 -13.57 4.31
N GLN A 300 14.47 -14.79 4.34
CA GLN A 300 14.01 -15.86 5.22
C GLN A 300 15.02 -16.05 6.36
N PRO A 301 14.56 -16.45 7.56
CA PRO A 301 15.47 -16.84 8.63
C PRO A 301 16.32 -18.04 8.21
N VAL A 302 17.54 -18.13 8.75
CA VAL A 302 18.44 -19.27 8.53
C VAL A 302 17.81 -20.58 9.00
N ASP A 303 17.11 -20.55 10.14
CA ASP A 303 16.26 -21.67 10.58
C ASP A 303 14.91 -21.62 9.83
N PRO A 304 14.59 -22.63 8.99
CA PRO A 304 13.35 -22.66 8.25
C PRO A 304 12.12 -23.05 9.09
N SER A 305 12.28 -23.29 10.40
CA SER A 305 11.18 -23.71 11.28
C SER A 305 10.02 -22.70 11.29
N PRO A 306 8.76 -23.16 11.42
CA PRO A 306 7.61 -22.26 11.52
C PRO A 306 7.72 -21.24 12.67
N ALA A 307 8.35 -21.61 13.78
CA ALA A 307 8.56 -20.74 14.92
C ALA A 307 9.56 -19.61 14.60
N ALA A 308 10.69 -19.95 13.98
CA ALA A 308 11.68 -18.97 13.55
C ALA A 308 11.11 -18.00 12.51
N LYS A 309 10.33 -18.49 11.54
CA LYS A 309 9.63 -17.64 10.56
C LYS A 309 8.66 -16.66 11.24
N LYS A 310 7.87 -17.14 12.19
CA LYS A 310 6.94 -16.28 12.94
C LYS A 310 7.69 -15.19 13.72
N GLN A 311 8.79 -15.54 14.37
CA GLN A 311 9.63 -14.59 15.09
C GLN A 311 10.30 -13.58 14.15
N TRP A 312 10.78 -14.03 12.99
CA TRP A 312 11.38 -13.18 11.97
C TRP A 312 10.42 -12.10 11.45
N VAL A 313 9.19 -12.50 11.14
CA VAL A 313 8.13 -11.57 10.71
C VAL A 313 7.77 -10.59 11.82
N ALA A 314 7.59 -11.08 13.06
CA ALA A 314 7.27 -10.23 14.20
C ALA A 314 8.38 -9.20 14.49
N GLU A 315 9.65 -9.60 14.38
CA GLU A 315 10.78 -8.70 14.55
C GLU A 315 10.84 -7.65 13.43
N THR A 316 10.59 -8.05 12.18
CA THR A 316 10.48 -7.13 11.05
C THR A 316 9.40 -6.08 11.30
N GLU A 317 8.19 -6.51 11.68
CA GLU A 317 7.09 -5.62 12.03
C GLU A 317 7.47 -4.67 13.18
N ARG A 318 8.14 -5.18 14.22
CA ARG A 318 8.59 -4.40 15.37
C ARG A 318 9.58 -3.31 14.95
N ILE A 319 10.55 -3.62 14.10
CA ILE A 319 11.52 -2.62 13.61
C ILE A 319 10.80 -1.47 12.90
N TYR A 320 9.91 -1.79 11.96
CA TYR A 320 9.19 -0.76 11.19
C TYR A 320 8.15 0.00 12.02
N THR A 321 7.56 -0.60 13.05
CA THR A 321 6.59 0.08 13.94
C THR A 321 7.24 0.83 15.09
N SER A 322 8.49 0.50 15.44
CA SER A 322 9.26 1.20 16.49
C SER A 322 9.78 2.57 16.08
N SER A 323 9.75 2.88 14.77
CA SER A 323 10.01 4.24 14.28
C SER A 323 8.76 5.08 14.58
N GLU A 324 8.88 6.10 15.44
CA GLU A 324 7.74 6.96 15.77
C GLU A 324 7.22 7.62 14.48
N PRO A 325 5.94 7.42 14.11
CA PRO A 325 5.37 8.14 12.99
C PRO A 325 5.41 9.64 13.29
N THR A 326 6.00 10.42 12.38
CA THR A 326 6.24 11.85 12.62
C THR A 326 5.02 12.72 12.28
N GLN A 327 4.09 12.21 11.47
CA GLN A 327 2.91 12.94 10.98
C GLN A 327 1.83 12.02 10.40
N LEU A 328 0.65 12.58 10.13
CA LEU A 328 -0.37 11.95 9.29
C LEU A 328 0.00 12.07 7.79
N PRO A 329 -0.39 11.11 6.92
CA PRO A 329 -0.19 11.19 5.48
C PRO A 329 -0.62 12.52 4.84
N GLU A 330 -1.76 13.10 5.23
CA GLU A 330 -2.28 14.37 4.70
C GLU A 330 -1.56 15.61 5.24
N GLU A 331 -0.80 15.48 6.32
CA GLU A 331 0.03 16.56 6.89
C GLU A 331 1.41 16.62 6.23
N ASN A 332 1.73 15.64 5.38
CA ASN A 332 2.99 15.57 4.67
C ASN A 332 3.12 16.75 3.67
N LEU A 333 3.92 17.76 4.06
CA LEU A 333 4.10 18.98 3.27
C LEU A 333 4.58 18.71 1.84
N ALA A 334 5.49 17.74 1.66
CA ALA A 334 5.99 17.35 0.34
C ALA A 334 4.88 16.76 -0.53
N LEU A 335 3.94 16.02 0.08
CA LEU A 335 2.78 15.50 -0.63
C LEU A 335 1.83 16.63 -1.06
N GLY A 336 1.59 17.61 -0.18
CA GLY A 336 0.82 18.80 -0.51
C GLY A 336 1.44 19.64 -1.63
N GLU A 337 2.77 19.74 -1.67
CA GLU A 337 3.51 20.38 -2.76
C GLU A 337 3.37 19.62 -4.07
N LEU A 338 3.55 18.30 -4.08
CA LEU A 338 3.31 17.46 -5.25
C LEU A 338 1.93 17.71 -5.84
N ILE A 339 0.89 17.62 -5.01
CA ILE A 339 -0.50 17.70 -5.47
C ILE A 339 -0.77 19.06 -6.11
N ARG A 340 -0.32 20.15 -5.49
CA ARG A 340 -0.50 21.51 -6.04
C ARG A 340 0.26 21.72 -7.34
N ASP A 341 1.51 21.27 -7.40
CA ASP A 341 2.37 21.48 -8.55
C ASP A 341 2.01 20.57 -9.73
N TRP A 342 1.56 19.34 -9.45
CA TRP A 342 1.20 18.37 -10.47
C TRP A 342 -0.25 18.53 -10.97
N PHE A 343 -1.21 18.74 -10.08
CA PHE A 343 -2.64 18.77 -10.41
C PHE A 343 -3.28 20.17 -10.34
N GLY A 344 -2.51 21.19 -9.96
CA GLY A 344 -2.98 22.57 -9.90
C GLY A 344 -4.06 22.81 -8.84
N GLU A 345 -4.90 23.81 -9.07
CA GLU A 345 -5.96 24.22 -8.13
C GLU A 345 -7.00 23.11 -7.87
N GLY A 346 -7.22 22.23 -8.85
CA GLY A 346 -8.15 21.10 -8.70
C GLY A 346 -7.63 20.00 -7.79
N GLY A 347 -6.33 19.94 -7.51
CA GLY A 347 -5.71 18.96 -6.61
C GLY A 347 -6.15 17.51 -6.92
N LEU A 348 -6.46 16.77 -5.85
CA LEU A 348 -6.94 15.38 -5.94
C LEU A 348 -8.37 15.24 -6.50
N ASP A 349 -9.13 16.34 -6.59
CA ASP A 349 -10.46 16.34 -7.22
C ASP A 349 -10.40 16.49 -8.75
N SER A 350 -9.21 16.72 -9.31
CA SER A 350 -9.01 16.90 -10.75
C SER A 350 -9.14 15.59 -11.54
N GLU A 351 -9.55 15.70 -12.82
CA GLU A 351 -9.55 14.55 -13.73
C GLU A 351 -8.14 13.98 -13.95
N ALA A 352 -7.13 14.85 -13.90
CA ALA A 352 -5.72 14.46 -13.98
C ALA A 352 -5.31 13.56 -12.82
N ALA A 353 -5.67 13.93 -11.58
CA ALA A 353 -5.45 13.08 -10.41
C ALA A 353 -6.19 11.75 -10.53
N ARG A 354 -7.47 11.78 -10.94
CA ARG A 354 -8.25 10.55 -11.13
C ARG A 354 -7.60 9.60 -12.13
N ARG A 355 -7.05 10.11 -13.24
CA ARG A 355 -6.37 9.31 -14.26
C ARG A 355 -5.01 8.78 -13.77
N ALA A 356 -4.29 9.58 -13.00
CA ALA A 356 -2.97 9.25 -12.49
C ALA A 356 -3.02 8.23 -11.33
N LEU A 357 -4.03 8.33 -10.46
CA LEU A 357 -4.07 7.61 -9.18
C LEU A 357 -5.05 6.45 -9.16
N HIS A 358 -5.91 6.30 -10.17
CA HIS A 358 -6.84 5.18 -10.26
C HIS A 358 -6.51 4.23 -11.41
N THR A 359 -7.00 3.01 -11.27
CA THR A 359 -6.92 1.93 -12.25
C THR A 359 -8.24 1.16 -12.29
N GLN A 360 -8.32 0.15 -13.14
CA GLN A 360 -9.46 -0.75 -13.26
C GLN A 360 -8.97 -2.20 -13.14
N PHE A 361 -9.92 -3.09 -12.85
CA PHE A 361 -9.65 -4.53 -12.75
C PHE A 361 -10.56 -5.27 -13.71
N HIS A 362 -10.01 -6.31 -14.32
CA HIS A 362 -10.70 -7.03 -15.39
C HIS A 362 -10.66 -8.52 -15.10
N GLY A 363 -11.81 -9.18 -15.24
CA GLY A 363 -11.87 -10.63 -15.13
C GLY A 363 -10.99 -11.29 -16.21
N VAL A 364 -10.12 -12.22 -15.81
CA VAL A 364 -9.33 -12.99 -16.77
C VAL A 364 -10.25 -14.02 -17.41
N VAL A 365 -10.73 -13.72 -18.61
CA VAL A 365 -11.38 -14.72 -19.45
C VAL A 365 -10.30 -15.71 -19.86
N ALA A 366 -10.39 -16.95 -19.38
CA ALA A 366 -9.44 -17.99 -19.76
C ALA A 366 -9.35 -18.04 -21.29
N LYS A 367 -8.17 -17.74 -21.85
CA LYS A 367 -7.89 -18.07 -23.24
C LYS A 367 -8.10 -19.59 -23.35
N ALA A 368 -8.98 -20.02 -24.25
CA ALA A 368 -9.44 -21.40 -24.39
C ALA A 368 -8.35 -22.41 -24.82
N ASN A 369 -7.06 -22.13 -24.59
CA ASN A 369 -5.98 -23.06 -24.88
C ASN A 369 -4.80 -22.91 -23.89
N PRO A 370 -4.72 -23.74 -22.84
CA PRO A 370 -3.62 -23.74 -21.88
C PRO A 370 -2.26 -24.22 -22.45
N LEU A 371 -2.21 -24.60 -23.74
CA LEU A 371 -0.98 -25.06 -24.43
C LEU A 371 -0.36 -23.99 -25.36
N GLY A 372 -0.88 -22.77 -25.36
CA GLY A 372 -0.47 -21.71 -26.31
C GLY A 372 0.62 -20.75 -25.83
N VAL A 373 1.36 -21.05 -24.76
CA VAL A 373 2.48 -20.21 -24.33
C VAL A 373 3.75 -20.70 -25.04
N SER A 374 4.21 -19.97 -26.05
CA SER A 374 5.58 -20.10 -26.53
C SER A 374 6.51 -19.44 -25.51
N TRP A 375 7.37 -20.23 -24.89
CA TRP A 375 8.46 -19.77 -24.01
C TRP A 375 9.51 -18.97 -24.78
#